data_AF-A0A3M0NWX6-F1
#
_entry.id   AF-A0A3M0NWX6-F1
#
_cell.length_a   1.000
_cell.length_b   1.000
_cell.length_c   1.000
_cell.angle_alpha   90.00
_cell.angle_beta   90.00
_cell.angle_gamma   90.00
#
_symmetry.space_group_name_H-M   'P 1'
#
loop_
_entity.id
_entity.type
_entity.pdbx_description
1 polymer ?
#
loop_
_entity_poly.entity_id
_entity_poly.type
_entity_poly.pdbx_seq_one_letter_code
_entity_poly.pdbx_strand_id
1 'polypeptide(L)'
;MTNGKRSEKSVSTKKAYYWIKKGVVKGIKNYAKCICQRPELPTGCEMTAATMMINFAGKKVSKLKIANETPRSNNPNKGFIGSPYKAYPAGYWVAPGGLKGVVKRYLGKAKIMTSCRLSAIKNKLLHSHLVVVWVNGIDGFSNHALTLTGYHNQQLYYNDPWTGTKAQINSADFISYWSRDGYRALSY
;
A
#
# COMPACT_ATOMS: atom_id res chain seq x y z
N MET A 1 40.38 -26.23 2.31
CA MET A 1 39.83 -24.88 2.54
C MET A 1 39.20 -24.37 1.26
N THR A 2 37.87 -24.24 1.19
CA THR A 2 37.19 -23.49 0.13
C THR A 2 36.22 -22.54 0.80
N ASN A 3 36.74 -21.37 1.19
CA ASN A 3 35.96 -20.24 1.66
C ASN A 3 35.13 -19.69 0.50
N GLY A 4 34.00 -20.34 0.22
CA GLY A 4 32.99 -19.87 -0.72
C GLY A 4 32.34 -18.61 -0.16
N LYS A 5 32.99 -17.45 -0.32
CA LYS A 5 32.36 -16.14 -0.14
C LYS A 5 31.17 -16.09 -1.10
N ARG A 6 29.96 -16.44 -0.61
CA ARG A 6 28.69 -16.20 -1.31
C ARG A 6 28.58 -14.70 -1.52
N SER A 7 28.99 -14.26 -2.71
CA SER A 7 28.97 -12.87 -3.13
C SER A 7 27.56 -12.30 -3.06
N GLU A 8 27.46 -11.00 -2.78
CA GLU A 8 26.23 -10.23 -2.86
C GLU A 8 25.71 -10.29 -4.31
N LYS A 9 24.74 -11.14 -4.58
CA LYS A 9 24.05 -11.17 -5.87
C LYS A 9 22.61 -10.74 -5.64
N SER A 10 22.37 -9.43 -5.69
CA SER A 10 21.02 -8.93 -5.86
C SER A 10 20.43 -9.47 -7.15
N VAL A 11 19.15 -9.84 -7.13
CA VAL A 11 18.47 -10.47 -8.28
C VAL A 11 17.35 -9.55 -8.76
N SER A 12 17.35 -9.24 -10.05
CA SER A 12 16.24 -8.53 -10.69
C SER A 12 15.38 -9.51 -11.47
N THR A 13 14.07 -9.32 -11.41
CA THR A 13 13.06 -10.04 -12.19
C THR A 13 12.18 -9.03 -12.91
N LYS A 14 11.28 -9.50 -13.79
CA LYS A 14 10.27 -8.62 -14.41
C LYS A 14 9.35 -7.93 -13.39
N LYS A 15 9.17 -8.52 -12.19
CA LYS A 15 8.20 -8.03 -11.17
C LYS A 15 8.83 -7.35 -9.97
N ALA A 16 10.08 -7.65 -9.64
CA ALA A 16 10.71 -7.16 -8.43
C ALA A 16 12.24 -7.25 -8.48
N TYR A 17 12.88 -6.42 -7.66
CA TYR A 17 14.29 -6.51 -7.30
C TYR A 17 14.45 -7.07 -5.89
N TYR A 18 15.40 -7.98 -5.69
CA TYR A 18 15.71 -8.59 -4.41
C TYR A 18 17.14 -8.25 -4.00
N TRP A 19 17.31 -7.74 -2.78
CA TRP A 19 18.63 -7.61 -2.15
C TRP A 19 18.94 -8.89 -1.39
N ILE A 20 20.04 -9.57 -1.73
CA ILE A 20 20.44 -10.85 -1.11
C ILE A 20 21.84 -10.71 -0.53
N LYS A 21 21.99 -11.05 0.75
CA LYS A 21 23.29 -11.05 1.45
C LYS A 21 23.51 -12.40 2.12
N LYS A 22 24.63 -13.05 1.81
CA LYS A 22 24.99 -14.38 2.32
C LYS A 22 23.88 -15.44 2.13
N GLY A 23 23.18 -15.38 1.00
CA GLY A 23 22.06 -16.30 0.68
C GLY A 23 20.73 -15.99 1.37
N VAL A 24 20.63 -14.87 2.11
CA VAL A 24 19.40 -14.44 2.79
C VAL A 24 18.85 -13.19 2.11
N VAL A 25 17.54 -13.18 1.83
CA VAL A 25 16.87 -11.98 1.30
C VAL A 25 16.81 -10.90 2.39
N LYS A 26 17.40 -9.73 2.11
CA LYS A 26 17.44 -8.55 2.98
C LYS A 26 16.42 -7.49 2.62
N GLY A 27 15.82 -7.61 1.44
CA GLY A 27 14.81 -6.68 0.97
C GLY A 27 14.23 -7.07 -0.38
N ILE A 28 13.15 -6.39 -0.72
CA ILE A 28 12.48 -6.48 -2.01
C ILE A 28 11.99 -5.10 -2.43
N LYS A 29 12.00 -4.81 -3.73
CA LYS A 29 11.28 -3.69 -4.33
C LYS A 29 10.39 -4.23 -5.44
N ASN A 30 9.09 -4.32 -5.19
CA ASN A 30 8.11 -4.73 -6.19
C ASN A 30 7.89 -3.59 -7.19
N TYR A 31 7.95 -3.89 -8.49
CA TYR A 31 7.83 -2.91 -9.57
C TYR A 31 6.37 -2.56 -9.89
N ALA A 32 5.61 -2.20 -8.86
CA ALA A 32 4.24 -1.74 -9.01
C ALA A 32 4.18 -0.40 -9.77
N LYS A 33 3.23 -0.29 -10.70
CA LYS A 33 2.93 0.98 -11.38
C LYS A 33 2.35 1.96 -10.36
N CYS A 34 2.87 3.20 -10.34
CA CYS A 34 2.29 4.28 -9.57
C CYS A 34 1.08 4.85 -10.31
N ILE A 35 0.02 5.19 -9.57
CA ILE A 35 -1.22 5.75 -10.11
C ILE A 35 -1.56 6.98 -9.27
N CYS A 36 -1.67 8.14 -9.91
CA CYS A 36 -2.15 9.36 -9.26
C CYS A 36 -3.67 9.32 -9.12
N GLN A 37 -4.20 9.77 -7.98
CA GLN A 37 -5.65 9.83 -7.73
C GLN A 37 -6.31 10.97 -8.51
N ARG A 38 -5.58 12.07 -8.75
CA ARG A 38 -6.06 13.28 -9.42
C ARG A 38 -6.05 13.15 -10.95
N PRO A 39 -6.86 13.98 -11.64
CA PRO A 39 -7.86 14.91 -11.11
C PRO A 39 -9.17 14.26 -10.63
N GLU A 40 -9.43 13.01 -11.03
CA GLU A 40 -10.77 12.41 -10.96
C GLU A 40 -11.23 12.06 -9.54
N LEU A 41 -10.29 11.78 -8.63
CA LEU A 41 -10.58 11.44 -7.23
C LEU A 41 -9.86 12.38 -6.25
N PRO A 42 -10.38 13.61 -6.03
CA PRO A 42 -9.78 14.56 -5.08
C PRO A 42 -9.56 14.00 -3.68
N THR A 43 -10.40 13.05 -3.23
CA THR A 43 -10.31 12.39 -1.91
C THR A 43 -10.30 10.86 -2.05
N GLY A 44 -9.59 10.33 -3.06
CA GLY A 44 -9.57 8.89 -3.34
C GLY A 44 -8.24 8.19 -3.18
N CYS A 45 -7.45 8.57 -2.17
CA CYS A 45 -6.16 7.94 -1.90
C CYS A 45 -6.30 6.44 -1.65
N GLU A 46 -7.28 5.98 -0.88
CA GLU A 46 -7.45 4.56 -0.54
C GLU A 46 -7.85 3.71 -1.74
N MET A 47 -8.78 4.19 -2.56
CA MET A 47 -9.22 3.48 -3.76
C MET A 47 -8.12 3.40 -4.80
N THR A 48 -7.33 4.47 -4.92
CA THR A 48 -6.18 4.51 -5.83
C THR A 48 -5.05 3.59 -5.33
N ALA A 49 -4.77 3.58 -4.02
CA ALA A 49 -3.81 2.67 -3.41
C ALA A 49 -4.24 1.19 -3.53
N ALA A 50 -5.53 0.90 -3.31
CA ALA A 50 -6.10 -0.43 -3.51
C ALA A 50 -6.02 -0.85 -4.99
N THR A 51 -6.24 0.08 -5.93
CA THR A 51 -6.07 -0.17 -7.37
C THR A 51 -4.65 -0.59 -7.71
N MET A 52 -3.63 0.09 -7.17
CA MET A 52 -2.22 -0.28 -7.38
C MET A 52 -1.93 -1.70 -6.86
N MET A 53 -2.43 -2.04 -5.67
CA MET A 53 -2.31 -3.39 -5.09
C MET A 53 -2.99 -4.45 -5.95
N ILE A 54 -4.25 -4.23 -6.34
CA ILE A 54 -5.05 -5.17 -7.14
C ILE A 54 -4.42 -5.38 -8.53
N ASN A 55 -3.94 -4.31 -9.17
CA ASN A 55 -3.31 -4.40 -10.48
C ASN A 55 -1.96 -5.14 -10.42
N PHE A 56 -1.15 -4.90 -9.39
CA PHE A 56 0.10 -5.65 -9.21
C PHE A 56 -0.12 -7.15 -8.98
N ALA A 57 -1.24 -7.52 -8.35
CA ALA A 57 -1.68 -8.90 -8.18
C ALA A 57 -2.12 -9.59 -9.50
N GLY A 58 -2.09 -8.88 -10.63
CA GLY A 58 -2.40 -9.41 -11.95
C GLY A 58 -3.83 -9.19 -12.41
N LYS A 59 -4.63 -8.40 -11.70
CA LYS A 59 -5.94 -7.94 -12.18
C LYS A 59 -5.79 -6.64 -12.98
N LYS A 60 -6.84 -6.27 -13.72
CA LYS A 60 -6.89 -5.04 -14.50
C LYS A 60 -8.14 -4.26 -14.10
N VAL A 61 -7.98 -3.27 -13.24
CA VAL A 61 -9.05 -2.39 -12.76
C VAL A 61 -8.59 -0.94 -12.73
N SER A 62 -9.54 -0.01 -12.93
CA SER A 62 -9.29 1.42 -12.81
C SER A 62 -9.62 1.93 -11.40
N LYS A 63 -8.99 3.04 -11.00
CA LYS A 63 -9.29 3.72 -9.73
C LYS A 63 -10.76 4.15 -9.64
N LEU A 64 -11.35 4.54 -10.77
CA LEU A 64 -12.76 4.93 -10.87
C LEU A 64 -13.69 3.74 -10.63
N LYS A 65 -13.33 2.55 -11.14
CA LYS A 65 -14.11 1.33 -10.89
C LYS A 65 -14.04 0.92 -9.43
N ILE A 66 -12.86 0.96 -8.81
CA ILE A 66 -12.73 0.72 -7.36
C ILE A 66 -13.54 1.75 -6.55
N ALA A 67 -13.51 3.03 -6.92
CA ALA A 67 -14.28 4.08 -6.25
C ALA A 67 -15.80 3.94 -6.40
N ASN A 68 -16.28 3.50 -7.56
CA ASN A 68 -17.70 3.21 -7.79
C ASN A 68 -18.17 1.98 -7.00
N GLU A 69 -17.35 0.94 -6.90
CA GLU A 69 -17.68 -0.30 -6.20
C GLU A 69 -17.46 -0.23 -4.67
N THR A 70 -16.79 0.82 -4.20
CA THR A 70 -16.60 1.07 -2.76
C THR A 70 -17.90 1.55 -2.15
N PRO A 71 -18.47 0.85 -1.14
CA PRO A 71 -19.74 1.25 -0.54
C PRO A 71 -19.70 2.66 0.03
N ARG A 72 -20.87 3.29 0.17
CA ARG A 72 -21.05 4.58 0.84
C ARG A 72 -21.60 4.37 2.23
N SER A 73 -21.06 5.07 3.21
CA SER A 73 -21.54 4.99 4.59
C SER A 73 -21.04 6.16 5.42
N ASN A 74 -21.80 6.54 6.44
CA ASN A 74 -21.33 7.45 7.48
C ASN A 74 -20.36 6.76 8.47
N ASN A 75 -20.20 5.43 8.38
CA ASN A 75 -19.21 4.67 9.13
C ASN A 75 -18.05 4.26 8.20
N PRO A 76 -16.81 4.69 8.46
CA PRO A 76 -15.69 4.45 7.55
C PRO A 76 -15.31 2.97 7.44
N ASN A 77 -15.66 2.14 8.44
CA ASN A 77 -15.45 0.69 8.39
C ASN A 77 -16.48 -0.04 7.53
N LYS A 78 -17.57 0.63 7.13
CA LYS A 78 -18.61 0.06 6.27
C LYS A 78 -18.60 0.64 4.86
N GLY A 79 -18.03 1.82 4.65
CA GLY A 79 -17.93 2.46 3.33
C GLY A 79 -17.24 3.82 3.40
N PHE A 80 -17.05 4.44 2.24
CA PHE A 80 -16.49 5.78 2.11
C PHE A 80 -17.49 6.84 2.61
N ILE A 81 -17.00 7.77 3.42
CA ILE A 81 -17.78 8.91 3.93
C ILE A 81 -17.76 10.05 2.90
N GLY A 82 -18.94 10.47 2.44
CA GLY A 82 -19.07 11.47 1.38
C GLY A 82 -18.77 10.90 -0.01
N SER A 83 -18.09 11.68 -0.86
CA SER A 83 -17.75 11.32 -2.25
C SER A 83 -16.26 11.53 -2.58
N PRO A 84 -15.51 10.51 -3.07
CA PRO A 84 -14.11 10.62 -3.45
C PRO A 84 -13.92 11.48 -4.70
N TYR A 85 -15.01 11.72 -5.44
CA TYR A 85 -15.08 12.59 -6.60
C TYR A 85 -15.20 14.07 -6.21
N LYS A 86 -15.24 14.38 -4.92
CA LYS A 86 -15.33 15.75 -4.39
C LYS A 86 -14.17 16.01 -3.45
N ALA A 87 -13.75 17.27 -3.40
CA ALA A 87 -12.81 17.74 -2.39
C ALA A 87 -13.47 17.75 -1.00
N TYR A 88 -12.65 17.80 0.04
CA TYR A 88 -13.10 18.09 1.39
C TYR A 88 -13.88 19.43 1.41
N PRO A 89 -14.99 19.55 2.15
CA PRO A 89 -15.57 18.58 3.10
C PRO A 89 -16.62 17.64 2.49
N ALA A 90 -16.83 17.61 1.17
CA ALA A 90 -17.82 16.72 0.56
C ALA A 90 -17.32 15.28 0.37
N GLY A 91 -16.01 15.05 0.51
CA GLY A 91 -15.37 13.73 0.52
C GLY A 91 -14.37 13.63 1.66
N TYR A 92 -14.32 12.45 2.30
CA TYR A 92 -13.49 12.21 3.48
C TYR A 92 -12.55 11.03 3.24
N TRP A 93 -12.90 9.84 3.74
CA TRP A 93 -12.02 8.68 3.77
C TRP A 93 -12.81 7.38 3.90
N VAL A 94 -12.13 6.26 3.73
CA VAL A 94 -12.65 4.90 4.01
C VAL A 94 -11.62 4.09 4.79
N ALA A 95 -12.06 3.38 5.83
CA ALA A 95 -11.18 2.52 6.61
C ALA A 95 -10.97 1.16 5.91
N PRO A 96 -9.98 0.34 6.33
CA PRO A 96 -9.75 -1.00 5.76
C PRO A 96 -11.01 -1.88 5.67
N GLY A 97 -11.92 -1.75 6.64
CA GLY A 97 -13.20 -2.47 6.66
C GLY A 97 -14.06 -2.21 5.42
N GLY A 98 -14.22 -0.94 5.03
CA GLY A 98 -15.06 -0.54 3.90
C GLY A 98 -14.49 -0.98 2.55
N LEU A 99 -13.17 -1.16 2.45
CA LEU A 99 -12.50 -1.64 1.24
C LEU A 99 -12.31 -3.16 1.19
N LYS A 100 -12.33 -3.86 2.32
CA LYS A 100 -12.05 -5.31 2.40
C LYS A 100 -12.90 -6.11 1.41
N GLY A 101 -14.19 -5.79 1.29
CA GLY A 101 -15.12 -6.47 0.39
C GLY A 101 -14.74 -6.29 -1.08
N VAL A 102 -14.37 -5.07 -1.47
CA VAL A 102 -13.92 -4.76 -2.84
C VAL A 102 -12.63 -5.52 -3.16
N VAL A 103 -11.62 -5.46 -2.28
CA VAL A 103 -10.36 -6.20 -2.48
C VAL A 103 -10.61 -7.70 -2.60
N LYS A 104 -11.46 -8.28 -1.73
CA LYS A 104 -11.82 -9.70 -1.77
C LYS A 104 -12.49 -10.08 -3.09
N ARG A 105 -13.35 -9.22 -3.64
CA ARG A 105 -14.02 -9.46 -4.94
C ARG A 105 -13.03 -9.66 -6.08
N TYR A 106 -11.96 -8.88 -6.13
CA TYR A 106 -10.96 -9.00 -7.20
C TYR A 106 -9.94 -10.11 -6.96
N LEU A 107 -9.50 -10.31 -5.72
CA LEU A 107 -8.36 -11.17 -5.40
C LEU A 107 -8.77 -12.51 -4.79
N GLY A 108 -10.06 -12.76 -4.60
CA GLY A 108 -10.63 -13.94 -3.91
C GLY A 108 -10.43 -13.91 -2.39
N LYS A 109 -9.47 -13.14 -1.90
CA LYS A 109 -9.11 -12.99 -0.49
C LYS A 109 -8.74 -11.54 -0.18
N ALA A 110 -8.93 -11.17 1.08
CA ALA A 110 -8.49 -9.90 1.64
C ALA A 110 -8.23 -10.07 3.13
N LYS A 111 -7.17 -9.44 3.63
CA LYS A 111 -6.76 -9.50 5.04
C LYS A 111 -6.55 -8.09 5.57
N ILE A 112 -7.39 -7.70 6.52
CA ILE A 112 -7.12 -6.53 7.36
C ILE A 112 -5.92 -6.89 8.25
N MET A 113 -4.91 -6.03 8.23
CA MET A 113 -3.65 -6.17 8.95
C MET A 113 -3.46 -5.03 9.95
N THR A 114 -4.54 -4.36 10.34
CA THR A 114 -4.53 -3.31 11.36
C THR A 114 -3.83 -3.81 12.64
N SER A 115 -2.95 -2.99 13.19
CA SER A 115 -2.13 -3.28 14.39
C SER A 115 -1.15 -4.46 14.26
N CYS A 116 -0.89 -4.95 13.04
CA CYS A 116 0.15 -5.96 12.85
C CYS A 116 1.56 -5.39 13.10
N ARG A 117 2.55 -6.26 13.29
CA ARG A 117 3.95 -5.84 13.39
C ARG A 117 4.48 -5.48 11.99
N LEU A 118 5.45 -4.56 11.91
CA LEU A 118 6.14 -4.23 10.66
C LEU A 118 6.73 -5.47 9.96
N SER A 119 7.14 -6.49 10.72
CA SER A 119 7.61 -7.77 10.17
C SER A 119 6.53 -8.50 9.36
N ALA A 120 5.26 -8.40 9.73
CA ALA A 120 4.15 -8.98 8.96
C ALA A 120 3.91 -8.24 7.64
N ILE A 121 4.05 -6.90 7.64
CA ILE A 121 4.05 -6.10 6.40
C ILE A 121 5.21 -6.53 5.51
N LYS A 122 6.44 -6.58 6.03
CA LYS A 122 7.62 -7.00 5.28
C LYS A 122 7.45 -8.41 4.71
N ASN A 123 6.86 -9.33 5.47
CA ASN A 123 6.54 -10.67 4.99
C ASN A 123 5.57 -10.64 3.79
N LYS A 124 4.49 -9.85 3.83
CA LYS A 124 3.60 -9.69 2.66
C LYS A 124 4.34 -9.16 1.43
N LEU A 125 5.13 -8.11 1.61
CA LEU A 125 5.90 -7.50 0.53
C LEU A 125 6.88 -8.49 -0.11
N LEU A 126 7.56 -9.31 0.71
CA LEU A 126 8.49 -10.34 0.26
C LEU A 126 7.82 -11.39 -0.63
N HIS A 127 6.55 -11.70 -0.38
CA HIS A 127 5.74 -12.60 -1.19
C HIS A 127 5.00 -11.88 -2.33
N SER A 128 5.45 -10.67 -2.71
CA SER A 128 4.82 -9.86 -3.75
C SER A 128 3.34 -9.50 -3.50
N HIS A 129 2.90 -9.52 -2.24
CA HIS A 129 1.61 -9.01 -1.84
C HIS A 129 1.79 -7.58 -1.32
N LEU A 130 1.38 -6.59 -2.11
CA LEU A 130 1.45 -5.19 -1.69
C LEU A 130 0.54 -4.95 -0.49
N VAL A 131 0.82 -3.89 0.27
CA VAL A 131 0.06 -3.54 1.46
C VAL A 131 -0.40 -2.10 1.33
N VAL A 132 -1.71 -1.87 1.39
CA VAL A 132 -2.27 -0.53 1.55
C VAL A 132 -2.21 -0.17 3.03
N VAL A 133 -1.69 1.00 3.34
CA VAL A 133 -1.54 1.51 4.72
C VAL A 133 -2.14 2.90 4.81
N TRP A 134 -2.69 3.22 5.97
CA TRP A 134 -3.17 4.57 6.26
C TRP A 134 -2.21 5.24 7.23
N VAL A 135 -1.95 6.52 7.03
CA VAL A 135 -0.95 7.30 7.75
C VAL A 135 -1.51 8.69 8.02
N ASN A 136 -1.04 9.32 9.09
CA ASN A 136 -1.39 10.69 9.45
C ASN A 136 -0.10 11.52 9.53
N GLY A 137 -0.03 12.61 8.78
CA GLY A 137 1.08 13.57 8.76
C GLY A 137 1.96 13.51 7.50
N ILE A 138 1.72 12.56 6.59
CA ILE A 138 2.37 12.53 5.27
C ILE A 138 1.60 13.47 4.33
N ASP A 139 2.33 14.28 3.55
CA ASP A 139 1.80 15.32 2.65
C ASP A 139 0.95 16.40 3.34
N GLY A 140 1.04 16.52 4.67
CA GLY A 140 0.27 17.47 5.48
C GLY A 140 -1.17 17.03 5.80
N PHE A 141 -1.56 15.79 5.46
CA PHE A 141 -2.91 15.28 5.73
C PHE A 141 -3.05 14.63 7.10
N SER A 142 -4.20 14.82 7.74
CA SER A 142 -4.59 14.08 8.95
C SER A 142 -4.96 12.62 8.66
N ASN A 143 -5.26 12.28 7.40
CA ASN A 143 -5.42 10.91 6.93
C ASN A 143 -4.99 10.81 5.46
N HIS A 144 -4.13 9.85 5.15
CA HIS A 144 -3.68 9.54 3.79
C HIS A 144 -3.45 8.04 3.65
N ALA A 145 -3.59 7.50 2.43
CA ALA A 145 -3.34 6.10 2.15
C ALA A 145 -2.28 5.89 1.06
N LEU A 146 -1.36 4.98 1.34
CA LEU A 146 -0.20 4.67 0.50
C LEU A 146 -0.21 3.18 0.14
N THR A 147 0.44 2.83 -0.97
CA THR A 147 0.72 1.42 -1.30
C THR A 147 2.18 1.12 -1.01
N LEU A 148 2.46 0.34 0.04
CA LEU A 148 3.81 -0.18 0.28
C LEU A 148 4.18 -1.19 -0.80
N THR A 149 5.35 -1.01 -1.40
CA THR A 149 5.86 -1.82 -2.51
C THR A 149 7.11 -2.60 -2.17
N GLY A 150 7.77 -2.31 -1.06
CA GLY A 150 8.98 -3.02 -0.70
C GLY A 150 9.65 -2.52 0.56
N TYR A 151 10.79 -3.12 0.86
CA TYR A 151 11.70 -2.67 1.91
C TYR A 151 13.12 -3.10 1.59
N HIS A 152 14.09 -2.36 2.13
CA HIS A 152 15.47 -2.81 2.20
C HIS A 152 16.11 -2.21 3.45
N ASN A 153 16.62 -3.06 4.34
CA ASN A 153 17.10 -2.64 5.65
C ASN A 153 16.04 -1.85 6.43
N GLN A 154 16.34 -0.61 6.80
CA GLN A 154 15.45 0.30 7.52
C GLN A 154 14.60 1.17 6.58
N GLN A 155 14.68 1.02 5.26
CA GLN A 155 13.84 1.77 4.33
C GLN A 155 12.61 0.96 3.90
N LEU A 156 11.48 1.65 3.78
CA LEU A 156 10.28 1.18 3.09
C LEU A 156 10.13 1.92 1.77
N TYR A 157 9.67 1.21 0.74
CA TYR A 157 9.32 1.78 -0.56
C TYR A 157 7.80 1.81 -0.69
N TYR A 158 7.26 2.90 -1.24
CA TYR A 158 5.83 3.07 -1.43
C TYR A 158 5.50 3.87 -2.69
N ASN A 159 4.29 3.68 -3.17
CA ASN A 159 3.68 4.54 -4.18
C ASN A 159 2.68 5.45 -3.49
N ASP A 160 2.75 6.74 -3.80
CA ASP A 160 1.89 7.76 -3.26
C ASP A 160 0.81 8.16 -4.28
N PRO A 161 -0.48 7.89 -3.99
CA PRO A 161 -1.59 8.32 -4.84
C PRO A 161 -1.74 9.83 -4.98
N TRP A 162 -1.28 10.62 -4.00
CA TRP A 162 -1.48 12.06 -3.99
C TRP A 162 -0.53 12.78 -4.94
N THR A 163 0.77 12.55 -4.79
CA THR A 163 1.79 13.11 -5.68
C THR A 163 1.91 12.34 -6.99
N GLY A 164 1.43 11.09 -7.05
CA GLY A 164 1.62 10.21 -8.21
C GLY A 164 3.05 9.69 -8.34
N THR A 165 3.85 9.75 -7.28
CA THR A 165 5.27 9.40 -7.31
C THR A 165 5.58 8.11 -6.55
N LYS A 166 6.76 7.54 -6.84
CA LYS A 166 7.34 6.45 -6.05
C LYS A 166 8.32 7.07 -5.07
N ALA A 167 8.20 6.74 -3.80
CA ALA A 167 9.02 7.31 -2.74
C ALA A 167 9.54 6.23 -1.78
N GLN A 168 10.36 6.67 -0.84
CA GLN A 168 10.87 5.86 0.25
C GLN A 168 10.84 6.62 1.56
N ILE A 169 10.78 5.89 2.67
CA ILE A 169 10.75 6.46 4.02
C ILE A 169 11.51 5.55 4.98
N ASN A 170 12.11 6.11 6.02
CA ASN A 170 12.67 5.33 7.11
C ASN A 170 11.56 4.57 7.85
N SER A 171 11.84 3.35 8.30
CA SER A 171 10.88 2.49 8.98
C SER A 171 10.40 3.10 10.30
N ALA A 172 11.25 3.84 11.02
CA ALA A 172 10.88 4.51 12.26
C ALA A 172 9.89 5.67 11.99
N ASP A 173 10.18 6.51 11.00
CA ASP A 173 9.29 7.60 10.59
C ASP A 173 7.95 7.06 10.09
N PHE A 174 7.98 6.00 9.27
CA PHE A 174 6.76 5.31 8.85
C PHE A 174 5.95 4.82 10.05
N ILE A 175 6.56 4.15 11.02
CA ILE A 175 5.87 3.67 12.22
C ILE A 175 5.23 4.84 12.99
N SER A 176 5.90 5.99 13.05
CA SER A 176 5.39 7.21 13.68
C SER A 176 4.15 7.76 12.97
N TYR A 177 4.15 7.82 11.64
CA TYR A 177 2.97 8.27 10.88
C TYR A 177 1.84 7.22 10.87
N TRP A 178 2.19 5.94 10.85
CA TRP A 178 1.26 4.82 10.86
C TRP A 178 0.55 4.68 12.21
N SER A 179 1.25 4.91 13.33
CA SER A 179 0.67 4.86 14.67
C SER A 179 -0.40 5.92 14.90
N ARG A 180 -0.16 7.14 14.39
CA ARG A 180 -1.10 8.27 14.46
C ARG A 180 -2.42 8.00 13.74
N ASP A 181 -2.43 7.10 12.76
CA ASP A 181 -3.65 6.64 12.07
C ASP A 181 -4.11 5.26 12.55
N GLY A 182 -3.74 4.85 13.77
CA GLY A 182 -4.24 3.62 14.38
C GLY A 182 -3.71 2.33 13.73
N TYR A 183 -2.51 2.37 13.15
CA TYR A 183 -1.83 1.22 12.57
C TYR A 183 -2.65 0.47 11.50
N ARG A 184 -3.47 1.18 10.72
CA ARG A 184 -4.37 0.57 9.72
C ARG A 184 -3.62 0.03 8.51
N ALA A 185 -3.95 -1.20 8.10
CA ALA A 185 -3.37 -1.83 6.92
C ALA A 185 -4.33 -2.85 6.29
N LEU A 186 -4.21 -3.03 4.98
CA LEU A 186 -4.99 -3.98 4.17
C LEU A 186 -4.09 -4.65 3.13
N SER A 187 -4.18 -5.97 3.02
CA SER A 187 -3.52 -6.77 1.97
C SER A 187 -4.42 -7.95 1.57
N TYR A 188 -3.87 -8.97 0.92
CA TYR A 188 -4.57 -10.19 0.47
C TYR A 188 -3.70 -11.42 0.68
#